data_AF-A0A1Y2K6P6-F1
#
_entry.id   AF-A0A1Y2K6P6-F1
#
_cell.length_a   1.000
_cell.length_b   1.000
_cell.length_c   1.000
_cell.angle_alpha   90.00
_cell.angle_beta   90.00
_cell.angle_gamma   90.00
#
_symmetry.space_group_name_H-M   'P 1'
#
loop_
_entity.id
_entity.type
_entity.pdbx_description
1 polymer ?
#
loop_
_entity_poly.entity_id
_entity_poly.type
_entity_poly.pdbx_seq_one_letter_code
_entity_poly.pdbx_strand_id
1 'polypeptide(L)'
;MSDAAVDDPIYESAFVQEMVKQMRALDTYGVQDKLNPQDLLKPFIMTKAQRKEIPVVGDPDPITLSRVGAYYNAIAMLIEQECGLMARPVVNISHEGFGSVLIIVGALVAVDRNVRDVHRFSFESLSKMKDDADKLLNVALGRIGQFKEVAEL
;
A
#
# COMPACT_ATOMS: atom_id res chain seq x y z
N MET A 1 -8.49 19.46 19.09
CA MET A 1 -9.73 19.89 18.43
C MET A 1 -9.37 20.47 17.07
N SER A 2 -9.62 19.70 16.01
CA SER A 2 -9.72 20.22 14.64
C SER A 2 -10.51 19.20 13.83
N ASP A 3 -11.83 19.24 13.99
CA ASP A 3 -12.84 18.50 13.19
C ASP A 3 -12.92 18.99 11.72
N ALA A 4 -11.82 19.49 11.16
CA ALA A 4 -11.79 20.07 9.81
C ALA A 4 -11.31 19.08 8.72
N ALA A 5 -10.99 17.84 9.09
CA ALA A 5 -10.32 16.88 8.20
C ALA A 5 -11.14 15.62 7.87
N VAL A 6 -12.34 15.48 8.44
CA VAL A 6 -13.27 14.37 8.11
C VAL A 6 -13.97 14.60 6.76
N ASP A 7 -14.00 15.85 6.28
CA ASP A 7 -14.67 16.27 5.04
C ASP A 7 -13.74 16.36 3.82
N ASP A 8 -12.48 15.89 3.89
CA ASP A 8 -11.65 15.82 2.70
C ASP A 8 -12.15 14.68 1.79
N PRO A 9 -12.59 14.95 0.53
CA PRO A 9 -13.10 13.92 -0.38
C PRO A 9 -12.11 12.78 -0.65
N ILE A 10 -10.83 12.97 -0.35
CA ILE A 10 -9.83 11.91 -0.47
C ILE A 10 -10.16 10.67 0.37
N TYR A 11 -10.81 10.84 1.52
CA TYR A 11 -11.20 9.73 2.40
C TYR A 11 -12.33 8.87 1.83
N GLU A 12 -13.08 9.42 0.88
CA GLU A 12 -14.13 8.69 0.15
C GLU A 12 -13.57 7.88 -1.03
N SER A 13 -12.31 8.09 -1.41
CA SER A 13 -11.70 7.34 -2.51
C SER A 13 -11.59 5.85 -2.17
N ALA A 14 -11.86 5.00 -3.18
CA ALA A 14 -11.81 3.53 -3.03
C ALA A 14 -10.48 3.06 -2.43
N PHE A 15 -9.37 3.65 -2.87
CA PHE A 15 -8.04 3.34 -2.33
C PHE A 15 -7.91 3.65 -0.83
N VAL A 16 -8.34 4.83 -0.39
CA VAL A 16 -8.21 5.20 1.03
C VAL A 16 -9.12 4.36 1.92
N GLN A 17 -10.34 4.07 1.46
CA GLN A 17 -11.25 3.16 2.15
C GLN A 17 -10.66 1.75 2.27
N GLU A 18 -10.02 1.25 1.20
CA GLU A 18 -9.37 -0.06 1.23
C GLU A 18 -8.16 -0.07 2.15
N MET A 19 -7.33 0.99 2.15
CA MET A 19 -6.24 1.15 3.11
C MET A 19 -6.71 1.09 4.57
N VAL A 20 -7.84 1.73 4.90
CA VAL A 20 -8.44 1.66 6.23
C VAL A 20 -8.82 0.23 6.60
N LYS A 21 -9.43 -0.52 5.66
CA LYS A 21 -9.77 -1.93 5.88
C LYS A 21 -8.52 -2.79 6.13
N GLN A 22 -7.48 -2.62 5.30
CA GLN A 22 -6.22 -3.37 5.45
C GLN A 22 -5.54 -3.07 6.79
N MET A 23 -5.50 -1.81 7.21
CA MET A 23 -4.92 -1.43 8.51
C MET A 23 -5.72 -2.01 9.68
N ARG A 24 -7.04 -1.99 9.61
CA ARG A 24 -7.90 -2.63 10.64
C ARG A 24 -7.74 -4.15 10.65
N ALA A 25 -7.58 -4.78 9.49
CA ALA A 25 -7.36 -6.22 9.39
C ALA A 25 -6.02 -6.66 10.02
N LEU A 26 -5.01 -5.80 10.00
CA LEU A 26 -3.72 -6.06 10.67
C LEU A 26 -3.78 -5.90 12.20
N ASP A 27 -4.76 -5.16 12.71
CA ASP A 27 -4.91 -4.89 14.12
C ASP A 27 -5.62 -6.05 14.85
N THR A 28 -4.88 -7.12 15.11
CA THR A 28 -5.40 -8.33 15.75
C THR A 28 -6.05 -8.08 17.11
N TYR A 29 -5.66 -7.02 17.82
CA TYR A 29 -6.13 -6.71 19.17
C TYR A 29 -7.16 -5.56 19.21
N GLY A 30 -7.54 -4.99 18.06
CA GLY A 30 -8.55 -3.93 17.96
C GLY A 30 -8.17 -2.63 18.68
N VAL A 31 -6.87 -2.37 18.87
CA VAL A 31 -6.35 -1.17 19.55
C VAL A 31 -6.70 0.10 18.75
N GLN A 32 -6.72 0.00 17.43
CA GLN A 32 -6.89 1.06 16.46
C GLN A 32 -8.32 1.15 15.91
N ASP A 33 -9.24 0.27 16.31
CA ASP A 33 -10.63 0.27 15.85
C ASP A 33 -11.36 1.59 16.09
N LYS A 34 -10.99 2.27 17.18
CA LYS A 34 -11.58 3.56 17.59
C LYS A 34 -10.96 4.76 16.89
N LEU A 35 -9.86 4.57 16.13
CA LEU A 35 -9.23 5.66 15.41
C LEU A 35 -10.05 6.02 14.17
N ASN A 36 -10.15 7.32 13.92
CA ASN A 36 -10.69 7.81 12.66
C ASN A 36 -9.70 7.47 11.51
N PRO A 37 -10.17 7.43 10.25
CA PRO A 37 -9.32 7.14 9.08
C PRO A 37 -8.05 7.99 8.99
N GLN A 38 -8.13 9.27 9.36
CA GLN A 38 -7.00 10.18 9.32
C GLN A 38 -5.87 9.76 10.28
N ASP A 39 -6.21 9.50 11.53
CA ASP A 39 -5.26 9.10 12.56
C ASP A 39 -4.70 7.70 12.27
N LEU A 40 -5.52 6.82 11.73
CA LEU A 40 -5.12 5.47 11.33
C LEU A 40 -4.08 5.49 10.20
N LEU A 41 -4.24 6.39 9.22
CA LEU A 41 -3.34 6.49 8.06
C LEU A 41 -2.19 7.47 8.24
N LYS A 42 -2.19 8.25 9.32
CA LYS A 42 -1.10 9.18 9.68
C LYS A 42 0.30 8.54 9.63
N PRO A 43 0.53 7.27 10.03
CA PRO A 43 1.84 6.64 9.93
C PRO A 43 2.38 6.49 8.50
N PHE A 44 1.54 6.61 7.46
CA PHE A 44 1.98 6.61 6.07
C PHE A 44 2.45 7.98 5.60
N ILE A 45 2.16 9.05 6.35
CA ILE A 45 2.40 10.42 5.91
C ILE A 45 3.57 11.03 6.67
N MET A 46 4.63 11.38 5.94
CA MET A 46 5.83 12.01 6.49
C MET A 46 6.37 13.08 5.54
N THR A 47 6.83 14.19 6.11
CA THR A 47 7.56 15.20 5.34
C THR A 47 8.91 14.65 4.86
N LYS A 48 9.47 15.25 3.82
CA LYS A 48 10.82 14.88 3.32
C LYS A 48 11.90 15.03 4.38
N ALA A 49 11.76 16.00 5.29
CA ALA A 49 12.71 16.21 6.38
C ALA A 49 12.67 15.05 7.38
N GLN A 50 11.48 14.74 7.92
CA GLN A 50 11.28 13.61 8.85
C GLN A 50 11.74 12.28 8.24
N ARG A 51 11.47 12.06 6.95
CA ARG A 51 11.90 10.84 6.27
C ARG A 51 13.42 10.68 6.22
N LYS A 52 14.16 11.78 6.04
CA LYS A 52 15.64 11.75 5.97
C LYS A 52 16.28 11.48 7.33
N GLU A 53 15.61 11.82 8.42
CA GLU A 53 16.08 11.58 9.78
C GLU A 53 16.07 10.09 10.15
N ILE A 54 15.25 9.28 9.46
CA ILE A 54 15.18 7.83 9.71
C ILE A 54 16.46 7.17 9.19
N PRO A 55 17.23 6.48 10.05
CA PRO A 55 18.40 5.71 9.62
C PRO A 55 17.99 4.49 8.80
N VAL A 56 18.78 4.15 7.78
CA VAL A 56 18.61 2.97 6.92
C VAL A 56 19.71 1.99 7.28
N VAL A 57 19.60 1.39 8.46
CA VAL A 57 20.62 0.49 9.03
C VAL A 57 19.94 -0.72 9.64
N GLY A 58 20.41 -1.92 9.29
CA GLY A 58 19.82 -3.18 9.76
C GLY A 58 18.40 -3.39 9.26
N ASP A 59 17.66 -4.34 9.84
CA ASP A 59 16.32 -4.70 9.38
C ASP A 59 15.32 -3.53 9.48
N PRO A 60 14.43 -3.34 8.48
CA PRO A 60 13.28 -2.46 8.65
C PRO A 60 12.40 -2.94 9.80
N ASP A 61 11.88 -1.99 10.58
CA ASP A 61 10.99 -2.29 11.69
C ASP A 61 9.75 -3.11 11.23
N PRO A 62 9.31 -4.14 12.00
CA PRO A 62 8.17 -4.97 11.63
C PRO A 62 6.88 -4.20 11.34
N ILE A 63 6.63 -3.10 12.05
CA ILE A 63 5.45 -2.24 11.81
C ILE A 63 5.57 -1.56 10.44
N THR A 64 6.78 -1.19 10.03
CA THR A 64 7.05 -0.67 8.69
C THR A 64 6.82 -1.71 7.61
N LEU A 65 7.29 -2.94 7.81
CA LEU A 65 7.01 -4.05 6.89
C LEU A 65 5.52 -4.37 6.79
N SER A 66 4.79 -4.36 7.92
CA SER A 66 3.34 -4.53 7.94
C SER A 66 2.62 -3.42 7.18
N ARG A 67 3.07 -2.16 7.29
CA ARG A 67 2.53 -1.02 6.51
C ARG A 67 2.78 -1.19 5.01
N VAL A 68 3.97 -1.65 4.63
CA VAL A 68 4.27 -1.99 3.22
C VAL A 68 3.32 -3.07 2.73
N GLY A 69 3.14 -4.14 3.52
CA GLY A 69 2.17 -5.20 3.23
C GLY A 69 0.75 -4.67 3.04
N ALA A 70 0.25 -3.87 3.99
CA ALA A 70 -1.08 -3.24 3.92
C ALA A 70 -1.27 -2.43 2.62
N TYR A 71 -0.25 -1.65 2.25
CA TYR A 71 -0.28 -0.82 1.06
C TYR A 71 -0.43 -1.64 -0.22
N TYR A 72 0.38 -2.68 -0.40
CA TYR A 72 0.30 -3.52 -1.59
C TYR A 72 -0.90 -4.48 -1.57
N ASN A 73 -1.38 -4.89 -0.39
CA ASN A 73 -2.65 -5.61 -0.25
C ASN A 73 -3.82 -4.74 -0.73
N ALA A 74 -3.86 -3.46 -0.34
CA ALA A 74 -4.92 -2.57 -0.79
C ALA A 74 -4.93 -2.43 -2.33
N ILE A 75 -3.75 -2.31 -2.95
CA ILE A 75 -3.64 -2.27 -4.42
C ILE A 75 -4.11 -3.58 -5.05
N ALA A 76 -3.73 -4.73 -4.48
CA ALA A 76 -4.20 -6.03 -4.97
C ALA A 76 -5.73 -6.15 -4.89
N MET A 77 -6.34 -5.73 -3.78
CA MET A 77 -7.80 -5.71 -3.65
C MET A 77 -8.48 -4.80 -4.69
N LEU A 78 -7.90 -3.65 -5.00
CA LEU A 78 -8.43 -2.79 -6.08
C LEU A 78 -8.29 -3.44 -7.46
N ILE A 79 -7.17 -4.12 -7.74
CA ILE A 79 -7.00 -4.88 -8.98
C ILE A 79 -8.12 -5.93 -9.10
N GLU A 80 -8.35 -6.70 -8.04
CA GLU A 80 -9.38 -7.73 -8.00
C GLU A 80 -10.79 -7.15 -8.20
N GLN A 81 -11.10 -5.99 -7.61
CA GLN A 81 -12.37 -5.30 -7.81
C GLN A 81 -12.60 -4.86 -9.26
N GLU A 82 -11.55 -4.43 -9.95
CA GLU A 82 -11.63 -3.90 -11.32
C GLU A 82 -11.61 -5.01 -12.39
N CYS A 83 -10.82 -6.08 -12.19
CA CYS A 83 -10.69 -7.15 -13.19
C CYS A 83 -11.46 -8.43 -12.87
N GLY A 84 -11.95 -8.58 -11.63
CA GLY A 84 -12.66 -9.78 -11.17
C GLY A 84 -11.77 -11.01 -10.97
N LEU A 85 -10.45 -10.86 -11.04
CA LEU A 85 -9.46 -11.92 -10.85
C LEU A 85 -8.69 -11.70 -9.54
N MET A 86 -8.51 -12.76 -8.77
CA MET A 86 -7.83 -12.70 -7.49
C MET A 86 -6.39 -12.21 -7.66
N ALA A 87 -6.04 -11.17 -6.91
CA ALA A 87 -4.70 -10.59 -6.90
C ALA A 87 -4.05 -10.79 -5.54
N ARG A 88 -2.78 -11.20 -5.52
CA ARG A 88 -2.01 -11.39 -4.29
C ARG A 88 -0.65 -10.71 -4.38
N PRO A 89 -0.25 -9.90 -3.39
CA PRO A 89 1.09 -9.34 -3.35
C PRO A 89 2.08 -10.35 -2.73
N VAL A 90 3.32 -10.28 -3.19
CA VAL A 90 4.48 -10.97 -2.62
C VAL A 90 5.52 -9.89 -2.33
N VAL A 91 5.77 -9.66 -1.05
CA VAL A 91 6.72 -8.66 -0.57
C VAL A 91 7.96 -9.39 -0.05
N ASN A 92 9.11 -9.15 -0.67
CA ASN A 92 10.39 -9.72 -0.24
C ASN A 92 11.40 -8.60 0.01
N ILE A 93 11.64 -8.29 1.29
CA ILE A 93 12.54 -7.23 1.73
C ILE A 93 13.72 -7.84 2.48
N SER A 94 14.93 -7.48 2.08
CA SER A 94 16.16 -7.85 2.76
C SER A 94 16.40 -7.03 4.02
N HIS A 95 17.37 -7.48 4.82
CA HIS A 95 17.82 -6.79 6.03
C HIS A 95 18.44 -5.42 5.77
N GLU A 96 18.76 -5.04 4.53
CA GLU A 96 19.23 -3.69 4.21
C GLU A 96 18.07 -2.75 3.79
N GLY A 97 16.83 -3.24 3.79
CA GLY A 97 15.67 -2.48 3.31
C GLY A 97 15.57 -2.40 1.79
N PHE A 98 16.29 -3.25 1.07
CA PHE A 98 16.18 -3.45 -0.38
C PHE A 98 15.34 -4.69 -0.67
N GLY A 99 14.57 -4.66 -1.76
CA GLY A 99 13.75 -5.82 -2.10
C GLY A 99 12.94 -5.63 -3.36
N SER A 100 11.96 -6.52 -3.53
CA SER A 100 10.97 -6.43 -4.58
C SER A 100 9.58 -6.70 -4.03
N VAL A 101 8.60 -6.09 -4.69
CA VAL A 101 7.19 -6.37 -4.50
C VAL A 101 6.58 -6.75 -5.83
N LEU A 102 5.98 -7.93 -5.84
CA LEU A 102 5.24 -8.46 -6.97
C LEU A 102 3.75 -8.47 -6.64
N ILE A 103 2.87 -8.17 -7.59
CA ILE A 103 1.45 -8.50 -7.48
C ILE A 103 1.13 -9.51 -8.56
N ILE A 104 0.64 -10.67 -8.14
CA ILE A 104 0.39 -11.83 -9.00
C ILE A 104 -1.13 -12.01 -9.15
N VAL A 105 -1.58 -12.22 -10.38
CA VAL A 105 -2.96 -12.55 -10.75
C VAL A 105 -2.91 -13.82 -11.60
N GLY A 106 -3.52 -14.92 -11.13
CA GLY A 106 -3.31 -16.24 -11.73
C GLY A 106 -1.81 -16.60 -11.76
N ALA A 107 -1.26 -16.79 -12.97
CA ALA A 107 0.17 -16.99 -13.21
C ALA A 107 0.92 -15.72 -13.69
N LEU A 108 0.22 -14.58 -13.84
CA LEU A 108 0.77 -13.33 -14.35
C LEU A 108 1.33 -12.45 -13.23
N VAL A 109 2.56 -11.94 -13.42
CA VAL A 109 3.11 -10.86 -12.58
C VAL A 109 2.58 -9.52 -13.10
N ALA A 110 1.44 -9.07 -12.56
CA ALA A 110 0.76 -7.84 -12.93
C ALA A 110 1.56 -6.59 -12.50
N VAL A 111 2.18 -6.63 -11.32
CA VAL A 111 3.10 -5.56 -10.86
C VAL A 111 4.44 -6.19 -10.50
N ASP A 112 5.52 -5.53 -10.93
CA ASP A 112 6.88 -5.83 -10.51
C ASP A 112 7.57 -4.52 -10.15
N ARG A 113 7.88 -4.34 -8.85
CA ARG A 113 8.48 -3.11 -8.33
C ARG A 113 9.66 -3.43 -7.43
N ASN A 114 10.82 -2.88 -7.79
CA ASN A 114 11.97 -2.84 -6.89
C ASN A 114 11.76 -1.74 -5.84
N VAL A 115 12.06 -2.06 -4.58
CA VAL A 115 11.96 -1.14 -3.44
C VAL A 115 13.31 -1.01 -2.74
N ARG A 116 13.58 0.18 -2.21
CA ARG A 116 14.82 0.56 -1.54
C ARG A 116 14.49 1.48 -0.37
N ASP A 117 15.37 1.55 0.60
CA ASP A 117 15.21 2.37 1.81
C ASP A 117 13.85 2.12 2.50
N VAL A 118 13.42 0.85 2.60
CA VAL A 118 12.08 0.51 3.11
C VAL A 118 11.82 1.02 4.54
N HIS A 119 12.87 1.22 5.35
CA HIS A 119 12.80 1.90 6.65
C HIS A 119 12.07 3.25 6.59
N ARG A 120 12.16 3.92 5.44
CA ARG A 120 11.61 5.25 5.16
C ARG A 120 10.26 5.22 4.47
N PHE A 121 9.63 4.05 4.36
CA PHE A 121 8.36 3.89 3.64
C PHE A 121 7.29 4.84 4.18
N SER A 122 6.94 5.82 3.35
CA SER A 122 5.99 6.88 3.65
C SER A 122 5.69 7.69 2.38
N PHE A 123 4.73 8.60 2.45
CA PHE A 123 4.30 9.52 1.40
C PHE A 123 4.22 10.95 1.94
N GLU A 124 4.33 11.95 1.09
CA GLU A 124 4.25 13.36 1.51
C GLU A 124 2.83 13.77 1.89
N SER A 125 1.82 13.12 1.29
CA SER A 125 0.40 13.32 1.55
C SER A 125 -0.40 12.10 1.11
N LEU A 126 -1.65 11.99 1.56
CA LEU A 126 -2.58 10.94 1.08
C LEU A 126 -2.79 11.02 -0.43
N SER A 127 -2.83 12.23 -1.00
CA SER A 127 -2.93 12.40 -2.46
C SER A 127 -1.73 11.79 -3.18
N LYS A 128 -0.50 11.98 -2.68
CA LYS A 128 0.69 11.34 -3.27
C LYS A 128 0.71 9.83 -3.11
N MET A 129 0.18 9.34 -1.99
CA MET A 129 0.01 7.90 -1.77
C MET A 129 -0.97 7.29 -2.76
N LYS A 130 -2.12 7.95 -2.98
CA LYS A 130 -3.11 7.55 -3.96
C LYS A 130 -2.57 7.63 -5.40
N ASP A 131 -1.90 8.73 -5.77
CA ASP A 131 -1.29 8.88 -7.10
C ASP A 131 -0.30 7.75 -7.42
N ASP A 132 0.46 7.29 -6.43
CA ASP A 132 1.40 6.17 -6.59
C ASP A 132 0.64 4.84 -6.73
N ALA A 133 -0.43 4.63 -5.96
CA ALA A 133 -1.27 3.44 -6.05
C ALA A 133 -1.99 3.35 -7.41
N ASP A 134 -2.57 4.46 -7.88
CA ASP A 134 -3.27 4.54 -9.17
C ASP A 134 -2.33 4.21 -10.35
N LYS A 135 -1.06 4.62 -10.27
CA LYS A 135 -0.06 4.25 -11.30
C LYS A 135 0.16 2.74 -11.33
N LEU A 136 0.29 2.10 -10.16
CA LEU A 136 0.47 0.65 -10.08
C LEU A 136 -0.78 -0.09 -10.55
N LEU A 137 -1.96 0.40 -10.18
CA LEU A 137 -3.25 -0.15 -10.62
C LEU A 137 -3.38 -0.09 -12.15
N ASN A 138 -3.10 1.06 -12.76
CA ASN A 138 -3.14 1.22 -14.21
C ASN A 138 -2.16 0.29 -14.94
N VAL A 139 -0.93 0.13 -14.42
CA VAL A 139 0.05 -0.81 -14.98
C VAL A 139 -0.44 -2.24 -14.86
N ALA A 140 -1.01 -2.62 -13.72
CA ALA A 140 -1.55 -3.94 -13.48
C ALA A 140 -2.70 -4.27 -14.44
N LEU A 141 -3.71 -3.41 -14.50
CA LEU A 141 -4.88 -3.60 -15.38
C LEU A 141 -4.49 -3.62 -16.85
N GLY A 142 -3.55 -2.76 -17.27
CA GLY A 142 -3.01 -2.78 -18.63
C GLY A 142 -2.35 -4.11 -18.98
N ARG A 143 -1.53 -4.67 -18.06
CA ARG A 143 -0.88 -5.98 -18.26
C ARG A 143 -1.87 -7.14 -18.24
N ILE A 144 -2.84 -7.12 -17.32
CA ILE A 144 -3.89 -8.14 -17.22
C ILE A 144 -4.74 -8.14 -18.49
N GLY A 145 -5.11 -6.96 -19.01
CA GLY A 145 -5.84 -6.84 -20.26
C GLY A 145 -5.04 -7.36 -21.47
N GLN A 146 -3.72 -7.17 -21.47
CA GLN A 146 -2.84 -7.64 -22.54
C GLN A 146 -2.61 -9.17 -22.51
N PHE A 147 -2.50 -9.76 -21.32
CA PHE A 147 -2.15 -11.18 -21.11
C PHE A 147 -3.23 -11.90 -20.32
N LYS A 148 -4.49 -11.76 -20.76
CA LYS A 148 -5.67 -12.25 -20.04
C LYS A 148 -5.62 -13.76 -19.81
N GLU A 149 -5.19 -14.50 -20.82
CA GLU A 149 -5.06 -15.96 -20.77
C GLU A 149 -4.07 -16.45 -19.70
N VAL A 150 -3.10 -15.62 -19.28
CA VAL A 150 -2.15 -15.95 -18.21
C VAL A 150 -2.71 -15.56 -16.83
N ALA A 151 -3.50 -14.48 -16.79
CA ALA A 151 -4.14 -13.99 -15.58
C ALA A 151 -5.30 -14.90 -15.12
N GLU A 152 -5.94 -15.63 -16.05
CA GLU A 152 -7.05 -16.57 -15.78
C GLU A 152 -6.60 -18.01 -15.44
N LEU A 153 -5.29 -18.26 -15.33
CA LEU A 153 -4.72 -19.55 -14.88
C LEU A 153 -4.77 -19.74 -13.36
#